data_AF-A0A327WT12-F1
#
_entry.id   AF-A0A327WT12-F1
#
_cell.length_a   1.000
_cell.length_b   1.000
_cell.length_c   1.000
_cell.angle_alpha   90.00
_cell.angle_beta   90.00
_cell.angle_gamma   90.00
#
_symmetry.space_group_name_H-M   'P 1'
#
loop_
_entity.id
_entity.type
_entity.pdbx_description
1 polymer ?
#
loop_
_entity_poly.entity_id
_entity_poly.type
_entity_poly.pdbx_seq_one_letter_code
_entity_poly.pdbx_strand_id
1 'polypeptide(L)' 'MTDPQFKEFFQDVLITVYANIRDLHEKQGFADPEEQDYISGRLFSYEEILAIFRMSANDTGVNPKELGL' A
#
# COMPACT_ATOMS: atom_id res chain seq x y z
N MET A 1 -22.56 -5.20 -1.07
CA MET A 1 -21.72 -4.22 -0.35
C MET A 1 -22.20 -2.84 -0.77
N THR A 2 -22.52 -1.96 0.16
CA THR A 2 -22.85 -0.57 -0.16
C THR A 2 -21.56 0.23 -0.39
N ASP A 3 -21.64 1.38 -1.06
CA ASP A 3 -20.46 2.22 -1.32
C ASP A 3 -19.70 2.60 -0.03
N PRO A 4 -20.36 2.93 1.11
CA PRO A 4 -19.66 3.16 2.37
C PRO A 4 -18.92 1.93 2.89
N GLN A 5 -19.54 0.74 2.83
CA GLN A 5 -18.91 -0.51 3.28
C GLN A 5 -17.70 -0.88 2.42
N PHE A 6 -17.78 -0.63 1.11
CA PHE A 6 -16.64 -0.84 0.21
C PHE A 6 -15.50 0.11 0.55
N LYS A 7 -15.81 1.38 0.79
CA LYS A 7 -14.82 2.40 1.15
C LYS A 7 -14.13 2.07 2.47
N GLU A 8 -14.87 1.68 3.50
CA GLU A 8 -14.31 1.25 4.79
C GLU A 8 -13.39 0.03 4.60
N PHE A 9 -13.86 -1.01 3.90
CA PHE A 9 -13.04 -2.18 3.58
C PHE A 9 -11.76 -1.81 2.83
N PHE A 10 -11.85 -0.94 1.82
CA PHE A 10 -10.70 -0.53 1.05
C PHE A 10 -9.71 0.27 1.89
N GLN A 11 -10.20 1.15 2.78
CA GLN A 11 -9.37 1.90 3.71
C GLN A 11 -8.64 0.98 4.71
N ASP A 12 -9.29 -0.08 5.20
CA ASP A 12 -8.63 -1.07 6.07
C ASP A 12 -7.49 -1.81 5.34
N VAL A 13 -7.68 -2.12 4.05
CA VAL A 13 -6.63 -2.67 3.19
C VAL A 13 -5.47 -1.69 3.07
N LEU A 14 -5.74 -0.41 2.78
CA LEU A 14 -4.70 0.61 2.68
C LEU A 14 -3.94 0.83 3.98
N ILE A 15 -4.65 0.88 5.12
CA ILE A 15 -4.03 0.99 6.45
C ILE A 15 -3.04 -0.16 6.66
N THR A 16 -3.43 -1.37 6.30
CA THR A 16 -2.57 -2.55 6.42
C THR A 16 -1.34 -2.45 5.53
N VAL A 17 -1.50 -2.01 4.28
CA VAL A 17 -0.37 -1.80 3.34
C VAL A 17 0.59 -0.75 3.87
N TYR A 18 0.09 0.42 4.27
CA TYR A 18 0.92 1.51 4.80
C TYR A 18 1.63 1.12 6.11
N ALA A 19 0.97 0.36 6.99
CA ALA A 19 1.60 -0.16 8.20
C ALA A 19 2.77 -1.09 7.85
N ASN A 20 2.59 -2.00 6.88
CA ASN A 20 3.66 -2.88 6.43
C ASN A 20 4.83 -2.12 5.79
N ILE A 21 4.56 -1.09 4.98
CA ILE A 21 5.60 -0.23 4.40
C ILE A 21 6.42 0.43 5.51
N ARG A 22 5.73 1.05 6.49
CA ARG A 22 6.40 1.70 7.62
C ARG A 22 7.27 0.71 8.40
N ASP A 23 6.73 -0.44 8.76
CA ASP A 23 7.45 -1.46 9.53
C ASP A 23 8.66 -2.01 8.77
N LEU A 24 8.59 -2.11 7.43
CA LEU A 24 9.72 -2.51 6.59
C LEU A 24 10.80 -1.43 6.53
N HIS A 25 10.44 -0.15 6.41
CA HIS A 25 11.42 0.94 6.49
C HIS A 25 12.12 1.00 7.84
N GLU A 26 11.39 0.77 8.94
CA GLU A 26 11.99 0.71 10.29
C GLU A 26 13.00 -0.43 10.39
N LYS A 27 12.70 -1.61 9.83
CA LYS A 27 13.59 -2.77 9.81
C LYS A 27 14.81 -2.57 8.91
N GLN A 28 14.66 -1.87 7.79
CA GLN A 28 15.74 -1.65 6.82
C GLN A 28 16.97 -1.00 7.45
N GLY A 29 16.78 -0.12 8.44
CA GLY A 29 17.89 0.57 9.12
C GLY A 29 18.81 -0.31 9.95
N PHE A 30 18.39 -1.54 10.28
CA PHE A 30 19.13 -2.48 11.14
C PHE A 30 19.40 -3.84 10.50
N ALA A 31 18.88 -4.05 9.28
CA ALA A 31 18.93 -5.33 8.59
C ALA A 31 20.32 -5.61 7.99
N ASP A 32 20.72 -6.88 8.01
CA ASP A 32 21.93 -7.35 7.34
C ASP A 32 21.78 -7.25 5.81
N PRO A 33 22.87 -7.24 5.02
CA PRO A 33 22.78 -7.02 3.56
C PRO A 33 21.85 -7.97 2.81
N GLU A 34 21.78 -9.24 3.21
CA GLU A 34 20.86 -10.23 2.60
C GLU A 34 19.39 -9.91 2.93
N GLU A 35 19.11 -9.44 4.14
CA GLU A 35 17.77 -9.02 4.57
C GLU A 35 17.36 -7.70 3.91
N GLN A 36 18.31 -6.80 3.61
CA GLN A 36 18.04 -5.54 2.92
C GLN A 36 17.49 -5.76 1.51
N ASP A 37 18.02 -6.73 0.76
CA ASP A 37 17.49 -7.08 -0.58
C ASP A 37 16.06 -7.61 -0.49
N TYR A 38 15.77 -8.48 0.48
CA TYR A 38 14.42 -8.98 0.73
C TYR A 38 13.45 -7.84 1.10
N ILE A 39 13.86 -6.97 2.03
CA ILE A 39 13.06 -5.81 2.45
C ILE A 39 12.79 -4.88 1.27
N SER A 40 13.80 -4.60 0.44
CA SER A 40 13.67 -3.73 -0.73
C SER A 40 12.68 -4.31 -1.75
N GLY A 41 12.74 -5.61 -2.01
CA GLY A 41 11.77 -6.29 -2.89
C GLY A 41 10.33 -6.24 -2.36
N ARG A 42 10.15 -6.36 -1.03
CA ARG A 42 8.83 -6.24 -0.39
C ARG A 42 8.29 -4.80 -0.44
N LEU A 43 9.13 -3.81 -0.18
CA LEU A 43 8.77 -2.38 -0.29
C LEU A 43 8.33 -2.05 -1.73
N PHE A 44 9.14 -2.45 -2.72
CA PHE A 44 8.79 -2.28 -4.14
C PHE A 44 7.42 -2.88 -4.48
N SER A 45 7.15 -4.10 -3.98
CA SER A 45 5.87 -4.76 -4.23
C SER A 45 4.67 -4.00 -3.66
N TYR A 46 4.81 -3.39 -2.48
CA TYR A 46 3.74 -2.58 -1.89
C TYR A 46 3.54 -1.25 -2.61
N GLU A 47 4.62 -0.61 -3.07
CA GLU A 47 4.55 0.59 -3.89
C GLU A 47 3.82 0.33 -5.22
N GLU A 48 4.11 -0.81 -5.88
CA GLU A 48 3.42 -1.23 -7.10
C GLU A 48 1.91 -1.45 -6.86
N ILE A 49 1.54 -2.07 -5.74
CA ILE A 49 0.13 -2.23 -5.36
C ILE A 49 -0.56 -0.86 -5.23
N LEU A 50 0.07 0.10 -4.54
CA LEU A 50 -0.47 1.46 -4.41
C LEU A 50 -0.56 2.17 -5.77
N ALA A 51 0.42 1.99 -6.65
CA ALA A 51 0.40 2.53 -8.00
C ALA A 51 -0.76 1.95 -8.83
N ILE A 52 -0.99 0.63 -8.77
CA ILE A 52 -2.10 -0.05 -9.43
C ILE A 52 -3.44 0.48 -8.91
N PHE A 53 -3.58 0.66 -7.60
CA PHE A 53 -4.81 1.22 -7.02
C PHE A 53 -5.08 2.64 -7.49
N ARG A 54 -4.06 3.51 -7.53
CA ARG A 54 -4.19 4.88 -8.06
C ARG A 54 -4.58 4.88 -9.54
N MET A 55 -3.92 4.06 -10.34
CA MET A 55 -4.22 3.91 -11.77
C MET A 55 -5.66 3.44 -11.97
N SER A 56 -6.06 2.38 -11.27
CA SER A 56 -7.40 1.80 -11.37
C SER A 56 -8.49 2.77 -10.90
N ALA A 57 -8.23 3.55 -9.84
CA ALA A 57 -9.16 4.57 -9.38
C ALA A 57 -9.36 5.66 -10.45
N ASN A 58 -8.27 6.15 -11.06
CA ASN A 58 -8.35 7.12 -12.15
C ASN A 58 -9.11 6.56 -13.36
N ASP A 59 -8.81 5.33 -13.78
CA ASP A 59 -9.43 4.69 -14.96
C ASP A 59 -10.92 4.42 -14.77
N THR A 60 -11.37 4.23 -13.53
CA THR A 60 -12.78 3.99 -13.18
C THR A 60 -13.54 5.25 -12.77
N GLY A 61 -12.88 6.42 -12.80
CA GLY A 61 -13.49 7.70 -12.44
C GLY A 61 -13.69 7.89 -10.93
N VAL A 62 -13.06 7.08 -10.10
CA VAL A 62 -13.07 7.22 -8.64
C VAL A 62 -11.97 8.18 -8.22
N ASN A 63 -12.31 9.18 -7.40
CA ASN A 63 -11.33 10.12 -6.85
C ASN A 63 -10.39 9.38 -5.87
N PRO A 64 -9.08 9.24 -6.16
CA PRO A 64 -8.17 8.47 -5.31
C PRO A 64 -8.08 9.01 -3.87
N LYS A 65 -8.23 10.34 -3.70
CA LYS A 65 -8.21 10.98 -2.37
C LYS A 65 -9.38 10.54 -1.50
N GLU A 66 -10.53 10.23 -2.10
CA GLU A 66 -11.69 9.73 -1.37
C GLU A 66 -11.50 8.30 -0.89
N LEU A 67 -10.62 7.53 -1.53
CA LEU A 67 -10.26 6.18 -1.13
C LEU A 67 -9.08 6.14 -0.13
N GLY A 68 -8.34 7.24 0.03
CA GLY A 68 -7.15 7.32 0.89
C GLY A 68 -5.83 6.96 0.19
N LEU A 69 -5.81 7.04 -1.15
CA LEU A 69 -4.64 6.76 -2.01
C LEU A 69 -3.76 8.00 -2.28
#